data_AF-A0A1I4YVA3-F1
#
_entry.id   AF-A0A1I4YVA3-F1
#
_cell.length_a   1.000
_cell.length_b   1.000
_cell.length_c   1.000
_cell.angle_alpha   90.00
_cell.angle_beta   90.00
_cell.angle_gamma   90.00
#
_symmetry.space_group_name_H-M   'P 1'
#
loop_
_entity.id
_entity.type
_entity.pdbx_description
1 polymer ?
#
loop_
_entity_poly.entity_id
_entity_poly.type
_entity_poly.pdbx_seq_one_letter_code
_entity_poly.pdbx_strand_id
1 'polypeptide(L)'
;MNKPYLALIALLAFSAYTLYTMLTADQSLLAFGAQLMARPDTAQVVIDLYLLAAMAGVWMYRDARAQGKSVGSVLPYLLLTAIFASVGPLLYLVINGFAPTPSRPATPE
;
A
#
# COMPACT_ATOMS: atom_id res chain seq x y z
N MET A 1 14.65 -8.87 -11.94
CA MET A 1 13.17 -8.85 -11.86
C MET A 1 12.68 -7.64 -12.62
N ASN A 2 11.59 -7.78 -13.38
CA ASN A 2 11.03 -6.71 -14.20
C ASN A 2 10.80 -5.46 -13.36
N LYS A 3 11.29 -4.32 -13.83
CA LYS A 3 11.13 -3.01 -13.18
C LYS A 3 9.66 -2.81 -12.78
N PRO A 4 9.35 -2.25 -11.60
CA PRO A 4 7.99 -2.21 -11.04
C PRO A 4 7.06 -1.18 -11.73
N TYR A 5 7.10 -1.11 -13.06
CA TYR A 5 6.35 -0.14 -13.86
C TYR A 5 4.83 -0.29 -13.69
N LEU A 6 4.32 -1.52 -13.58
CA LEU A 6 2.89 -1.74 -13.33
C LEU A 6 2.46 -1.16 -11.98
N ALA A 7 3.23 -1.43 -10.92
CA ALA A 7 2.96 -0.88 -9.60
C ALA A 7 3.09 0.66 -9.61
N LEU A 8 4.05 1.20 -10.35
CA LEU A 8 4.24 2.64 -10.49
C LEU A 8 3.07 3.32 -11.23
N ILE A 9 2.66 2.76 -12.37
CA ILE A 9 1.52 3.29 -13.14
C ILE A 9 0.25 3.22 -12.30
N ALA A 10 0.00 2.10 -11.63
CA ALA A 10 -1.15 1.94 -10.74
C ALA A 10 -1.10 2.94 -9.57
N LEU A 11 0.05 3.12 -8.94
CA LEU A 11 0.24 4.11 -7.87
C LEU A 11 -0.08 5.51 -8.36
N LEU A 12 0.53 5.95 -9.47
CA LEU A 12 0.34 7.30 -9.99
C LEU A 12 -1.12 7.54 -10.40
N ALA A 13 -1.73 6.62 -11.14
CA ALA A 13 -3.11 6.75 -11.60
C ALA A 13 -4.09 6.76 -10.42
N PHE A 14 -3.97 5.81 -9.48
CA PHE A 14 -4.86 5.71 -8.35
C PHE A 14 -4.68 6.87 -7.36
N SER A 15 -3.45 7.30 -7.09
CA SER A 15 -3.19 8.46 -6.22
C SER A 15 -3.67 9.76 -6.85
N ALA A 16 -3.50 9.95 -8.17
CA ALA A 16 -4.03 11.12 -8.87
C ALA A 16 -5.56 11.17 -8.79
N TYR A 17 -6.23 10.03 -9.03
CA TYR A 17 -7.68 9.94 -8.89
C TYR A 17 -8.14 10.18 -7.45
N THR A 18 -7.45 9.59 -6.47
CA THR A 18 -7.74 9.82 -5.04
C THR A 18 -7.57 11.28 -4.65
N LEU A 19 -6.53 11.95 -5.14
CA LEU A 19 -6.33 13.37 -4.87
C LEU A 19 -7.43 14.21 -5.51
N TYR A 20 -7.77 13.94 -6.78
CA TYR A 20 -8.87 14.60 -7.46
C TYR A 20 -10.18 14.46 -6.69
N THR A 21 -10.55 13.23 -6.28
CA THR A 21 -11.79 13.02 -5.52
C THR A 21 -11.78 13.71 -4.18
N MET A 22 -10.66 13.73 -3.45
CA MET A 22 -10.55 14.43 -2.17
C MET A 22 -10.62 15.96 -2.33
N LEU A 23 -10.13 16.50 -3.44
CA LEU A 23 -10.20 17.95 -3.73
C LEU A 23 -11.59 18.40 -4.17
N THR A 24 -12.36 17.53 -4.83
CA THR A 24 -13.71 17.85 -5.33
C THR A 24 -14.83 17.34 -4.43
N ALA A 25 -14.51 16.61 -3.36
CA ALA A 25 -15.52 16.07 -2.46
C ALA A 25 -16.07 17.16 -1.52
N ASP A 26 -17.39 17.27 -1.48
CA ASP A 26 -18.09 18.13 -0.51
C ASP A 26 -18.05 17.59 0.92
N GLN A 27 -17.78 16.28 1.08
CA GLN A 27 -17.75 15.60 2.36
C GLN A 27 -16.35 15.08 2.70
N SER A 28 -16.08 14.97 4.01
CA SER A 28 -14.81 14.42 4.49
C SER A 28 -14.70 12.92 4.21
N LEU A 29 -13.46 12.42 4.16
CA LEU A 29 -13.18 10.98 3.99
C LEU A 29 -13.84 10.12 5.08
N LEU A 30 -13.86 10.60 6.33
CA LEU A 30 -14.50 9.90 7.44
C LEU A 30 -16.03 9.87 7.29
N ALA A 31 -16.64 10.97 6.84
CA ALA A 31 -18.08 11.02 6.58
C ALA A 31 -18.46 10.06 5.43
N PHE A 32 -17.68 10.05 4.36
CA PHE A 32 -17.82 9.09 3.27
C PHE A 32 -17.70 7.64 3.76
N GLY A 33 -16.69 7.34 4.58
CA GLY A 33 -16.51 6.01 5.17
C GLY A 33 -17.69 5.59 6.06
N ALA A 34 -18.20 6.49 6.90
CA ALA A 34 -19.37 6.24 7.74
C ALA A 34 -20.63 5.98 6.88
N GLN A 35 -20.78 6.73 5.78
CA GLN A 35 -21.88 6.53 4.83
C GLN A 35 -21.80 5.16 4.15
N LEU A 36 -20.61 4.70 3.75
CA LEU A 36 -20.42 3.36 3.19
C LEU A 36 -20.73 2.27 4.22
N MET A 37 -20.40 2.48 5.49
CA MET A 37 -20.70 1.52 6.56
C MET A 37 -22.18 1.49 6.96
N ALA A 38 -22.97 2.51 6.60
CA ALA A 38 -24.38 2.61 6.96
C ALA A 38 -25.28 1.62 6.20
N ARG A 39 -24.85 1.10 5.05
CA ARG A 39 -25.58 0.10 4.27
C ARG A 39 -24.80 -1.22 4.24
N PRO A 40 -25.42 -2.39 4.52
CA PRO A 40 -24.71 -3.66 4.62
C PRO A 40 -23.94 -4.07 3.35
N ASP A 41 -24.50 -3.76 2.18
CA ASP A 41 -23.94 -4.06 0.86
C ASP A 41 -22.64 -3.27 0.59
N THR A 42 -22.63 -1.97 0.91
CA THR A 42 -21.41 -1.14 0.77
C THR A 42 -20.43 -1.40 1.91
N ALA A 43 -20.92 -1.71 3.11
CA ALA A 43 -20.08 -2.05 4.26
C ALA A 43 -19.26 -3.32 3.98
N GLN A 44 -19.85 -4.33 3.32
CA GLN A 44 -19.16 -5.55 2.92
C GLN A 44 -17.90 -5.24 2.08
N VAL A 45 -18.00 -4.30 1.14
CA VAL A 45 -16.86 -3.91 0.28
C VAL A 45 -15.77 -3.20 1.10
N VAL A 46 -16.15 -2.33 2.04
CA VAL A 46 -15.18 -1.67 2.93
C VAL A 46 -14.47 -2.70 3.80
N ILE A 47 -15.20 -3.64 4.38
CA ILE A 47 -14.63 -4.72 5.21
C ILE A 47 -13.66 -5.56 4.39
N ASP A 48 -14.06 -6.00 3.19
CA ASP A 48 -13.21 -6.80 2.30
C ASP A 48 -11.92 -6.04 1.93
N LEU A 49 -12.04 -4.76 1.57
CA LEU A 49 -10.90 -3.89 1.25
C LEU A 49 -9.92 -3.78 2.43
N TYR A 50 -10.42 -3.60 3.65
CA TYR A 50 -9.57 -3.50 4.83
C TYR A 50 -8.99 -4.84 5.29
N LEU A 51 -9.67 -5.96 5.04
CA LEU A 51 -9.09 -7.30 5.20
C LEU A 51 -7.93 -7.51 4.22
N LEU A 52 -8.10 -7.15 2.95
CA LEU A 52 -7.04 -7.20 1.95
C LEU A 52 -5.87 -6.27 2.34
N ALA A 53 -6.17 -5.07 2.83
CA ALA A 53 -5.16 -4.13 3.31
C ALA A 53 -4.38 -4.68 4.51
N ALA A 54 -5.05 -5.34 5.44
CA ALA A 54 -4.41 -6.00 6.59
C ALA A 54 -3.49 -7.15 6.13
N MET A 55 -3.96 -7.99 5.19
CA MET A 55 -3.14 -9.06 4.61
C MET A 55 -1.91 -8.49 3.89
N ALA A 56 -2.08 -7.39 3.13
CA ALA A 56 -0.97 -6.70 2.49
C ALA A 56 0.00 -6.11 3.53
N GLY A 57 -0.50 -5.57 4.63
CA GLY A 57 0.32 -5.09 5.76
C GLY A 57 1.17 -6.20 6.39
N VAL A 58 0.56 -7.35 6.68
CA VAL A 58 1.26 -8.55 7.17
C VAL A 58 2.31 -9.02 6.15
N TRP A 59 1.97 -9.00 4.86
CA TRP A 59 2.90 -9.34 3.80
C TRP A 59 4.11 -8.39 3.76
N MET A 60 3.91 -7.06 3.77
CA MET A 60 5.00 -6.08 3.78
C MET A 60 5.91 -6.24 5.00
N TYR A 61 5.33 -6.52 6.17
CA TYR A 61 6.09 -6.79 7.38
C TYR A 61 6.99 -8.03 7.24
N ARG A 62 6.44 -9.13 6.70
CA ARG A 62 7.17 -10.38 6.49
C ARG A 62 8.26 -10.22 5.42
N ASP A 63 7.96 -9.51 4.33
CA ASP A 63 8.90 -9.24 3.24
C ASP A 63 10.07 -8.39 3.73
N ALA A 64 9.82 -7.32 4.48
CA ALA A 64 10.89 -6.48 5.03
C ALA A 64 11.78 -7.27 6.00
N ARG A 65 11.20 -8.12 6.85
CA ARG A 65 11.95 -8.99 7.74
C ARG A 65 12.80 -10.00 6.97
N ALA A 66 12.26 -10.59 5.90
CA ALA A 66 13.00 -11.52 5.04
C ALA A 66 14.18 -10.85 4.31
N GLN A 67 14.04 -9.56 3.98
CA GLN A 67 15.10 -8.74 3.37
C GLN A 67 16.11 -8.18 4.39
N GLY A 68 16.00 -8.53 5.69
CA GLY A 68 16.88 -8.01 6.75
C GLY A 68 16.67 -6.53 7.07
N LYS A 69 15.59 -5.91 6.58
CA LYS A 69 15.25 -4.51 6.86
C LYS A 69 14.62 -4.39 8.25
N SER A 70 14.81 -3.23 8.88
CA SER A 70 14.17 -2.94 10.17
C SER A 70 12.64 -2.88 10.01
N VAL A 71 11.90 -3.37 11.02
CA VAL A 71 10.43 -3.30 11.03
C VAL A 71 9.93 -1.85 10.93
N GLY A 72 10.67 -0.91 11.52
CA GLY A 72 10.37 0.52 11.44
C GLY A 72 10.36 1.06 10.00
N SER A 73 11.10 0.44 9.08
CA SER A 73 11.08 0.82 7.66
C SER A 73 9.73 0.59 6.98
N VAL A 74 8.89 -0.30 7.54
CA VAL A 74 7.57 -0.62 6.96
C VAL A 74 6.48 0.31 7.48
N LEU A 75 6.71 0.99 8.60
CA LEU A 75 5.72 1.78 9.31
C LEU A 75 5.07 2.88 8.44
N PRO A 76 5.81 3.67 7.63
CA PRO A 76 5.19 4.67 6.77
C PRO A 76 4.20 4.06 5.77
N TYR A 77 4.52 2.89 5.21
CA TYR A 77 3.63 2.20 4.26
C TYR A 77 2.39 1.66 4.96
N LEU A 78 2.52 1.16 6.20
CA LEU A 78 1.37 0.70 7.00
C LEU A 78 0.42 1.85 7.35
N LEU A 79 0.95 3.01 7.73
CA LEU A 79 0.13 4.20 8.00
C LEU A 79 -0.62 4.65 6.74
N LEU A 80 0.07 4.66 5.59
CA LEU A 80 -0.57 5.00 4.32
C LEU A 80 -1.63 3.96 3.92
N THR A 81 -1.38 2.68 4.20
CA THR A 81 -2.33 1.57 3.99
C THR A 81 -3.56 1.70 4.88
N ALA A 82 -3.42 2.14 6.13
CA ALA A 82 -4.55 2.32 7.04
C ALA A 82 -5.54 3.38 6.55
N ILE A 83 -5.04 4.42 5.87
CA ILE A 83 -5.85 5.54 5.39
C ILE A 83 -6.36 5.29 3.96
N PHE A 84 -5.50 4.79 3.08
CA PHE A 84 -5.77 4.71 1.63
C PHE A 84 -5.75 3.29 1.07
N ALA A 85 -5.71 2.27 1.93
CA ALA A 85 -5.64 0.85 1.58
C ALA A 85 -4.52 0.53 0.57
N SER A 86 -4.81 0.60 -0.72
CA SER A 86 -3.93 0.18 -1.81
C SER A 86 -2.69 1.06 -2.03
N VAL A 87 -2.69 2.33 -1.61
CA VAL A 87 -1.55 3.25 -1.87
C VAL A 87 -0.27 2.78 -1.15
N GLY A 88 -0.39 2.31 0.09
CA GLY A 88 0.76 1.85 0.89
C GLY A 88 1.50 0.66 0.26
N PRO A 89 0.83 -0.46 -0.07
CA PRO A 89 1.47 -1.61 -0.70
C PRO A 89 2.02 -1.31 -2.10
N LEU A 90 1.33 -0.47 -2.88
CA LEU A 90 1.83 -0.04 -4.20
C LEU A 90 3.13 0.75 -4.07
N LEU A 91 3.19 1.71 -3.13
CA LEU A 91 4.39 2.47 -2.88
C LEU A 91 5.55 1.58 -2.38
N TYR A 92 5.25 0.62 -1.50
CA TYR A 92 6.22 -0.36 -1.03
C TYR A 92 6.82 -1.19 -2.17
N LEU A 93 5.98 -1.69 -3.08
CA LEU A 93 6.39 -2.45 -4.27
C LEU A 93 7.26 -1.61 -5.21
N VAL A 94 6.91 -0.34 -5.42
CA VAL A 94 7.68 0.57 -6.27
C VAL A 94 9.07 0.81 -5.68
N ILE A 95 9.16 1.18 -4.41
CA ILE A 95 10.44 1.50 -3.76
C ILE A 95 11.32 0.26 -3.66
N ASN A 96 10.78 -0.87 -3.20
CA ASN A 96 11.56 -2.10 -3.11
C ASN A 96 11.91 -2.70 -4.47
N GLY A 97 11.05 -2.52 -5.48
CA GLY A 97 11.30 -3.00 -6.84
C GLY A 97 12.38 -2.21 -7.59
N PHE A 98 12.65 -0.96 -7.18
CA PHE A 98 13.78 -0.16 -7.69
C PHE A 98 15.03 -0.23 -6.80
N ALA A 99 14.94 -0.80 -5.59
CA ALA A 99 16.08 -0.92 -4.71
C ALA A 99 17.15 -1.87 -5.30
N PRO A 100 18.44 -1.51 -5.26
CA PRO A 100 19.51 -2.40 -5.69
C PRO A 100 19.50 -3.70 -4.89
N THR A 101 19.58 -4.85 -5.57
CA THR A 101 19.80 -6.14 -4.90
C THR A 101 21.19 -6.09 -4.25
N PRO A 102 21.34 -6.39 -2.96
CA PRO A 102 22.65 -6.46 -2.33
C PRO A 102 23.50 -7.48 -3.09
N SER A 103 24.67 -7.04 -3.57
CA SER A 103 25.64 -7.92 -4.23
C SER A 103 26.00 -9.05 -3.26
N ARG A 104 25.70 -10.30 -3.61
CA ARG A 104 26.16 -11.45 -2.83
C ARG A 104 27.70 -11.38 -2.77
N PRO A 105 28.34 -11.33 -1.59
CA PRO A 105 29.79 -11.30 -1.53
C PRO A 105 30.34 -12.55 -2.22
N ALA A 106 31.33 -12.35 -3.09
CA ALA A 106 32.02 -13.46 -3.75
C ALA A 106 32.60 -14.37 -2.67
N THR A 107 32.28 -15.66 -2.73
CA THR A 107 32.93 -16.67 -1.90
C THR A 107 34.43 -16.66 -2.21
N PRO A 108 35.31 -16.49 -1.21
CA PRO A 108 36.74 -16.74 -1.42
C PRO A 108 36.92 -18.24 -1.70
N GLU A 109 37.62 -18.58 -2.78
CA GLU A 109 38.10 -19.95 -3.05
C GLU A 109 39.32 -20.30 -2.18
#